data_AF-A0A836FQZ2-F1
#
_entry.id   AF-A0A836FQZ2-F1
#
_cell.length_a   1.000
_cell.length_b   1.000
_cell.length_c   1.000
_cell.angle_alpha   90.00
_cell.angle_beta   90.00
_cell.angle_gamma   90.00
#
_symmetry.space_group_name_H-M   'P 1'
#
loop_
_entity.id
_entity.type
_entity.pdbx_description
1 polymer ?
#
loop_
_entity_poly.entity_id
_entity_poly.type
_entity_poly.pdbx_seq_one_letter_code
_entity_poly.pdbx_strand_id
1 'polypeptide(L)'
;MATPKVWAKIQPLESPVNLLDITTEQLAASMQERELKKCFDEDNVNIMDKTMGETYDASDTGNDEVIAHLLQTQFSREYDTMLKRTEKKFNRDSKVSISFSNYSSLYNVKDEDNTDLNVDDSNKDFDRFVSIEKEYASIPRCGYKKTGKDSRIVTKHDILMSSRINACRLLQFPPGIHTGDTGGFDVKLNNKVYNSLLTHSRAQYSKERAKVSPKSKTHSK
;
A
#
# COMPACT_ATOMS: atom_id res chain seq x y z
N MET A 1 -24.90 51.78 -29.21
CA MET A 1 -23.62 51.72 -28.46
C MET A 1 -23.93 51.13 -27.10
N ALA A 2 -23.50 49.90 -26.83
CA ALA A 2 -23.77 49.19 -25.59
C ALA A 2 -22.63 49.44 -24.59
N THR A 3 -22.95 49.88 -23.38
CA THR A 3 -22.00 50.10 -22.29
C THR A 3 -21.53 48.76 -21.71
N PRO A 4 -20.23 48.60 -21.37
CA PRO A 4 -19.74 47.35 -20.81
C PRO A 4 -20.22 47.19 -19.37
N LYS A 5 -20.68 45.99 -19.05
CA LYS A 5 -21.12 45.55 -17.72
C LYS A 5 -19.92 45.58 -16.77
N VAL A 6 -19.82 46.65 -15.98
CA VAL A 6 -18.84 46.80 -14.91
C VAL A 6 -19.15 45.82 -13.76
N TRP A 7 -18.09 45.18 -13.26
CA TRP A 7 -18.02 44.13 -12.25
C TRP A 7 -19.07 44.15 -11.14
N ALA A 8 -19.46 42.94 -10.68
CA ALA A 8 -20.41 42.73 -9.60
C ALA A 8 -20.04 43.51 -8.33
N LYS A 9 -21.04 44.12 -7.68
CA LYS A 9 -20.87 44.79 -6.39
C LYS A 9 -20.47 43.77 -5.33
N ILE A 10 -19.30 43.97 -4.72
CA ILE A 10 -18.79 43.14 -3.63
C ILE A 10 -19.69 43.36 -2.41
N GLN A 11 -20.26 42.29 -1.84
CA GLN A 11 -21.04 42.39 -0.62
C GLN A 11 -20.10 42.71 0.57
N PRO A 12 -20.46 43.67 1.45
CA PRO A 12 -19.68 43.90 2.66
C PRO A 12 -19.75 42.67 3.57
N LEU A 13 -18.60 42.20 4.05
CA LEU A 13 -18.52 41.12 5.03
C LEU A 13 -19.11 41.60 6.37
N GLU A 14 -20.07 40.88 6.94
CA GLU A 14 -20.82 41.29 8.16
C GLU A 14 -19.94 41.45 9.43
N SER A 15 -18.68 41.03 9.40
CA SER A 15 -17.70 41.31 10.45
C SER A 15 -16.27 41.33 9.89
N PRO A 16 -15.59 42.48 9.79
CA PRO A 16 -14.16 42.51 9.49
C PRO A 16 -13.40 41.94 10.69
N VAL A 17 -12.84 40.74 10.54
CA VAL A 17 -12.02 40.12 11.58
C VAL A 17 -10.69 40.87 11.65
N ASN A 18 -10.40 41.47 12.79
CA ASN A 18 -9.19 42.26 12.98
C ASN A 18 -7.99 41.31 13.11
N LEU A 19 -6.91 41.56 12.37
CA LEU A 19 -5.71 40.69 12.35
C LEU A 19 -5.04 40.56 13.73
N LEU A 20 -5.32 41.48 14.66
CA LEU A 20 -4.81 41.46 16.03
C LEU A 20 -5.53 40.44 16.93
N ASP A 21 -6.74 40.03 16.58
CA ASP A 21 -7.54 39.07 17.37
C ASP A 21 -7.26 37.61 17.00
N ILE A 22 -6.60 37.35 15.87
CA ILE A 22 -6.22 36.00 15.45
C ILE A 22 -4.93 35.65 16.17
N THR A 23 -5.04 34.95 17.29
CA THR A 23 -3.84 34.41 17.96
C THR A 23 -3.21 33.34 17.08
N THR A 24 -1.89 33.20 17.16
CA THR A 24 -1.12 32.20 16.40
C THR A 24 -1.63 30.78 16.63
N GLU A 25 -2.15 30.50 17.82
CA GLU A 25 -2.75 29.22 18.19
C GLU A 25 -4.09 28.96 17.48
N GLN A 26 -4.96 29.96 17.39
CA GLN A 26 -6.23 29.83 16.65
C GLN A 26 -5.99 29.68 15.14
N LEU A 27 -4.97 30.34 14.59
CA LEU A 27 -4.57 30.16 13.20
C LEU A 27 -4.06 28.72 12.97
N ALA A 28 -3.19 28.22 13.84
CA ALA A 28 -2.66 26.86 13.76
C ALA A 28 -3.78 25.80 13.85
N ALA A 29 -4.73 25.98 14.78
CA ALA A 29 -5.88 25.09 14.90
C ALA A 29 -6.77 25.12 13.65
N SER A 30 -7.04 26.30 13.09
CA SER A 30 -7.83 26.43 11.85
C SER A 30 -7.15 25.79 10.63
N MET A 31 -5.81 25.85 10.57
CA MET A 31 -5.04 25.19 9.52
C MET A 31 -5.12 23.68 9.66
N GLN A 32 -4.91 23.15 10.87
CA GLN A 32 -5.00 21.72 11.13
C GLN A 32 -6.41 21.18 10.86
N GLU A 33 -7.46 21.92 11.23
CA GLU A 33 -8.85 21.52 10.96
C GLU A 33 -9.15 21.50 9.45
N ARG A 34 -8.58 22.43 8.68
CA ARG A 34 -8.71 22.44 7.21
C ARG A 34 -7.99 21.27 6.55
N GLU A 35 -6.79 20.93 7.02
CA GLU A 35 -6.07 19.74 6.54
C GLU A 35 -6.81 18.45 6.91
N LEU A 36 -7.35 18.33 8.13
CA LEU A 36 -8.15 17.18 8.53
C LEU A 36 -9.42 17.05 7.68
N LYS A 37 -10.15 18.14 7.43
CA LYS A 37 -11.33 18.13 6.53
C LYS A 37 -10.94 17.67 5.12
N LYS A 38 -9.80 18.12 4.61
CA LYS A 38 -9.27 17.68 3.31
C LYS A 38 -8.89 16.20 3.28
N CYS A 39 -8.44 15.63 4.41
CA CYS A 39 -8.19 14.19 4.54
C CYS A 39 -9.48 13.36 4.68
N PHE A 40 -10.55 13.91 5.24
CA PHE A 40 -11.84 13.21 5.40
C PHE A 40 -12.74 13.31 4.17
N ASP A 41 -12.59 14.33 3.33
CA ASP A 41 -13.17 14.40 1.99
C ASP A 41 -12.37 13.51 1.01
N GLU A 42 -12.34 12.21 1.29
CA GLU A 42 -11.76 11.17 0.40
C GLU A 42 -12.33 11.25 -1.02
N ASP A 43 -13.55 11.76 -1.19
CA ASP A 43 -14.21 11.91 -2.48
C ASP A 43 -13.58 12.98 -3.38
N ASN A 44 -12.91 14.01 -2.82
CA ASN A 44 -12.32 15.09 -3.62
C ASN A 44 -10.92 14.74 -4.15
N VAL A 45 -10.17 13.93 -3.39
CA VAL A 45 -8.91 13.35 -3.86
C VAL A 45 -9.18 12.34 -4.99
N ASN A 46 -10.29 11.60 -4.88
CA ASN A 46 -10.74 10.69 -5.93
C ASN A 46 -11.22 11.39 -7.19
N ILE A 47 -11.79 12.61 -7.12
CA ILE A 47 -12.22 13.35 -8.33
C ILE A 47 -11.02 13.88 -9.13
N MET A 48 -9.95 14.33 -8.45
CA MET A 48 -8.72 14.78 -9.10
C MET A 48 -7.89 13.61 -9.66
N ASP A 49 -7.86 12.48 -8.95
CA ASP A 49 -7.16 11.25 -9.39
C ASP A 49 -7.94 10.53 -10.52
N LYS A 50 -9.28 10.54 -10.46
CA LYS A 50 -10.15 9.98 -11.50
C LYS A 50 -10.13 10.76 -12.81
N THR A 51 -9.96 12.08 -12.76
CA THR A 51 -9.82 12.92 -13.98
C THR A 51 -8.43 12.84 -14.62
N MET A 52 -7.40 12.40 -13.90
CA MET A 52 -6.07 12.11 -14.48
C MET A 52 -5.96 10.70 -15.09
N GLY A 53 -6.84 9.77 -14.70
CA GLY A 53 -6.87 8.39 -15.22
C GLY A 53 -7.75 8.18 -16.46
N GLU A 54 -8.67 9.10 -16.74
CA GLU A 54 -9.45 9.07 -17.98
C GLU A 54 -8.56 9.54 -19.14
N THR A 55 -7.93 8.56 -19.80
CA THR A 55 -7.32 8.76 -21.12
C THR A 55 -8.42 9.18 -22.09
N TYR A 56 -8.65 10.49 -22.21
CA TYR A 56 -9.52 11.04 -23.24
C TYR A 56 -9.05 10.52 -24.60
N ASP A 57 -9.96 9.84 -25.32
CA ASP A 57 -9.66 9.36 -26.65
C ASP A 57 -9.48 10.56 -27.59
N ALA A 58 -8.37 10.59 -28.32
CA ALA A 58 -8.06 11.68 -29.27
C ALA A 58 -9.08 11.78 -30.42
N SER A 59 -10.01 10.83 -30.51
CA SER A 59 -11.12 10.81 -31.45
C SER A 59 -12.29 11.73 -31.06
N ASP A 60 -12.47 12.05 -29.78
CA ASP A 60 -13.56 12.90 -29.28
C ASP A 60 -13.09 14.34 -29.05
N THR A 61 -12.89 15.08 -30.14
CA THR A 61 -12.49 16.50 -30.13
C THR A 61 -13.69 17.45 -30.27
N GLY A 62 -14.90 16.97 -30.01
CA GLY A 62 -16.11 17.78 -30.10
C GLY A 62 -16.33 18.73 -28.91
N ASN A 63 -15.56 18.57 -27.83
CA ASN A 63 -15.66 19.36 -26.61
C ASN A 63 -14.31 20.05 -26.29
N ASP A 64 -14.33 21.37 -26.12
CA ASP A 64 -13.16 22.18 -25.80
C ASP A 64 -12.48 21.76 -24.48
N GLU A 65 -13.26 21.23 -23.53
CA GLU A 65 -12.77 20.68 -22.28
C GLU A 65 -11.82 19.50 -22.52
N VAL A 66 -12.19 18.58 -23.42
CA VAL A 66 -11.37 17.41 -23.78
C VAL A 66 -10.07 17.84 -24.45
N ILE A 67 -10.13 18.85 -25.33
CA ILE A 67 -8.96 19.41 -26.00
C ILE A 67 -8.01 20.04 -24.98
N ALA A 68 -8.53 20.82 -24.03
CA ALA A 68 -7.72 21.45 -22.98
C ALA A 68 -7.02 20.40 -22.10
N HIS A 69 -7.73 19.33 -21.70
CA HIS A 69 -7.14 18.24 -20.95
C HIS A 69 -6.05 17.51 -21.74
N LEU A 70 -6.31 17.18 -23.01
CA LEU A 70 -5.31 16.51 -23.87
C LEU A 70 -4.04 17.35 -24.03
N LEU A 71 -4.18 18.65 -24.28
CA LEU A 71 -3.05 19.58 -24.39
C LEU A 71 -2.27 19.69 -23.09
N GLN A 72 -2.97 19.76 -21.95
CA GLN A 72 -2.35 19.81 -20.63
C GLN A 72 -1.55 18.53 -20.35
N THR A 73 -2.12 17.35 -20.64
CA THR A 73 -1.43 16.06 -20.48
C THR A 73 -0.20 15.96 -21.38
N GLN A 74 -0.29 16.41 -22.64
CA GLN A 74 0.86 16.45 -23.55
C GLN A 74 1.97 17.36 -23.02
N PHE A 75 1.60 18.57 -22.57
CA PHE A 75 2.56 19.53 -22.02
C PHE A 75 3.26 19.01 -20.77
N SER A 76 2.49 18.47 -19.81
CA SER A 76 3.03 17.86 -18.60
C SER A 76 4.00 16.71 -18.93
N ARG A 77 3.64 15.85 -19.89
CA ARG A 77 4.51 14.76 -20.35
C ARG A 77 5.82 15.28 -20.94
N GLU A 78 5.75 16.27 -21.83
CA GLU A 78 6.95 16.85 -22.44
C GLU A 78 7.88 17.46 -21.39
N TYR A 79 7.30 18.21 -20.44
CA TYR A 79 8.02 18.79 -19.32
C TYR A 79 8.74 17.71 -18.50
N ASP A 80 8.06 16.63 -18.14
CA ASP A 80 8.67 15.52 -17.38
C ASP A 80 9.80 14.84 -18.17
N THR A 81 9.66 14.69 -19.50
CA THR A 81 10.75 14.15 -20.33
C THR A 81 11.96 15.08 -20.39
N MET A 82 11.76 16.39 -20.44
CA MET A 82 12.82 17.38 -20.38
C MET A 82 13.54 17.30 -19.04
N LEU A 83 12.78 17.23 -17.95
CA LEU A 83 13.30 17.15 -16.59
C LEU A 83 14.20 15.93 -16.38
N LYS A 84 13.75 14.74 -16.84
CA LYS A 84 14.55 13.50 -16.81
C LYS A 84 15.84 13.61 -17.63
N ARG A 85 15.81 14.28 -18.79
CA ARG A 85 17.01 14.52 -19.60
C ARG A 85 17.99 15.44 -18.87
N THR A 86 17.50 16.50 -18.23
CA THR A 86 18.35 17.41 -17.45
C THR A 86 18.95 16.73 -16.23
N GLU A 87 18.16 15.90 -15.54
CA GLU A 87 18.63 15.09 -14.39
C GLU A 87 19.75 14.15 -14.80
N LYS A 88 19.53 13.37 -15.86
CA LYS A 88 20.53 12.43 -16.40
C LYS A 88 21.81 13.14 -16.84
N LYS A 89 21.69 14.33 -17.43
CA LYS A 89 22.85 15.14 -17.83
C LYS A 89 23.64 15.62 -16.61
N PHE A 90 22.96 16.01 -15.54
CA PHE A 90 23.59 16.49 -14.31
C PHE A 90 24.25 15.35 -13.53
N ASN A 91 23.62 14.18 -13.45
CA ASN A 91 24.08 13.04 -12.67
C ASN A 91 25.17 12.20 -13.34
N ARG A 92 25.51 12.46 -14.62
CA ARG A 92 26.33 11.59 -15.48
C ARG A 92 27.55 10.96 -14.81
N ASP A 93 28.49 11.79 -14.34
CA ASP A 93 29.76 11.34 -13.73
C ASP A 93 29.88 11.73 -12.26
N SER A 94 28.78 12.22 -11.66
CA SER A 94 28.75 12.66 -10.26
C SER A 94 28.66 11.46 -9.32
N LYS A 95 29.48 11.45 -8.26
CA LYS A 95 29.36 10.44 -7.18
C LYS A 95 28.10 10.61 -6.34
N VAL A 96 27.42 11.75 -6.48
CA VAL A 96 26.17 12.09 -5.79
C VAL A 96 25.15 12.50 -6.84
N SER A 97 24.02 11.80 -6.88
CA SER A 97 22.90 12.08 -7.78
C SER A 97 21.91 13.05 -7.12
N ILE A 98 21.39 13.99 -7.91
CA ILE A 98 20.28 14.87 -7.53
C ILE A 98 19.04 14.42 -8.29
N SER A 99 17.89 14.34 -7.61
CA SER A 99 16.60 14.07 -8.23
C SER A 99 15.83 15.36 -8.46
N PHE A 100 15.10 15.45 -9.57
CA PHE A 100 14.16 16.54 -9.83
C PHE A 100 12.69 16.13 -9.60
N SER A 101 12.45 15.05 -8.85
CA SER A 101 11.11 14.52 -8.55
C SER A 101 10.13 15.58 -8.03
N ASN A 102 10.61 16.53 -7.22
CA ASN A 102 9.79 17.61 -6.67
C ASN A 102 9.21 18.58 -7.72
N TYR A 103 9.76 18.61 -8.93
CA TYR A 103 9.30 19.48 -10.01
C TYR A 103 8.43 18.75 -11.03
N SER A 104 8.33 17.42 -10.96
CA SER A 104 7.49 16.61 -11.85
C SER A 104 6.04 17.06 -11.78
N SER A 105 5.39 17.21 -12.94
CA SER A 105 3.97 17.59 -13.00
C SER A 105 3.07 16.52 -12.39
N LEU A 106 3.55 15.28 -12.39
CA LEU A 106 2.96 14.17 -11.65
C LEU A 106 3.69 14.08 -10.31
N TYR A 107 3.17 14.75 -9.28
CA TYR A 107 3.56 14.47 -7.91
C TYR A 107 2.94 13.13 -7.51
N ASN A 108 3.50 12.04 -8.04
CA ASN A 108 3.15 10.70 -7.62
C ASN A 108 3.70 10.52 -6.21
N VAL A 109 2.85 10.74 -5.19
CA VAL A 109 3.09 10.34 -3.80
C VAL A 109 3.35 8.82 -3.67
N LYS A 110 3.20 8.05 -4.76
CA LYS A 110 3.34 6.60 -4.80
C LYS A 110 4.72 6.09 -5.24
N ASP A 111 5.66 6.93 -5.67
CA ASP A 111 6.90 6.46 -6.30
C ASP A 111 8.18 6.50 -5.42
N GLU A 112 8.08 6.74 -4.11
CA GLU A 112 9.25 6.58 -3.22
C GLU A 112 9.64 5.11 -2.94
N ASP A 113 8.90 4.11 -3.44
CA ASP A 113 9.31 2.69 -3.39
C ASP A 113 9.65 2.08 -4.77
N ASN A 114 9.61 2.87 -5.85
CA ASN A 114 9.98 2.39 -7.19
C ASN A 114 11.50 2.46 -7.39
N THR A 115 12.19 1.62 -6.64
CA THR A 115 13.54 1.19 -6.99
C THR A 115 13.47 0.50 -8.36
N ASP A 116 14.32 0.92 -9.30
CA ASP A 116 14.54 0.28 -10.61
C ASP A 116 14.50 -1.26 -10.52
N LEU A 117 13.37 -1.85 -10.88
CA LEU A 117 13.23 -3.28 -11.08
C LEU A 117 12.77 -3.55 -12.51
N ASN A 118 13.72 -3.45 -13.43
CA ASN A 118 13.68 -4.19 -14.70
C ASN A 118 13.83 -5.70 -14.42
N VAL A 119 12.91 -6.29 -13.66
CA VAL A 119 12.80 -7.74 -13.44
C VAL A 119 11.33 -8.10 -13.35
N ASP A 120 10.76 -8.54 -14.46
CA ASP A 120 9.63 -9.49 -14.55
C ASP A 120 8.66 -9.51 -13.33
N ASP A 121 7.95 -8.40 -13.11
CA ASP A 121 7.05 -8.20 -11.95
C ASP A 121 5.73 -9.00 -12.07
N SER A 122 5.53 -9.75 -13.16
CA SER A 122 4.33 -10.58 -13.34
C SER A 122 4.28 -11.82 -12.44
N ASN A 123 5.37 -12.15 -11.74
CA ASN A 123 5.45 -13.27 -10.79
C ASN A 123 5.87 -12.83 -9.37
N LYS A 124 5.73 -11.55 -9.02
CA LYS A 124 5.91 -11.12 -7.63
C LYS A 124 4.72 -11.65 -6.85
N ASP A 125 4.88 -12.85 -6.29
CA ASP A 125 3.88 -13.52 -5.47
C ASP A 125 3.44 -12.58 -4.34
N PHE A 126 2.32 -11.89 -4.55
CA PHE A 126 1.71 -10.96 -3.60
C PHE A 126 1.47 -11.65 -2.25
N ASP A 127 1.26 -12.96 -2.27
CA ASP A 127 1.21 -13.80 -1.08
C ASP A 127 2.29 -14.90 -1.14
N ARG A 128 3.39 -14.64 -0.44
CA ARG A 128 4.50 -15.59 -0.30
C ARG A 128 4.07 -16.89 0.38
N PHE A 129 3.07 -16.88 1.27
CA PHE A 129 2.60 -18.09 1.95
C PHE A 129 1.89 -19.04 0.99
N VAL A 130 1.06 -18.51 0.10
CA VAL A 130 0.37 -19.31 -0.94
C VAL A 130 1.38 -20.01 -1.84
N SER A 131 2.44 -19.32 -2.23
CA SER A 131 3.50 -19.91 -3.06
C SER A 131 4.29 -20.99 -2.35
N ILE A 132 4.60 -20.79 -1.07
CA ILE A 132 5.24 -21.81 -0.24
C ILE A 132 4.37 -23.05 -0.11
N GLU A 133 3.06 -22.89 0.11
CA GLU A 133 2.12 -24.00 0.23
C GLU A 133 1.99 -24.77 -1.10
N LYS A 134 1.90 -24.05 -2.22
CA LYS A 134 1.93 -24.63 -3.56
C LYS A 134 3.24 -25.37 -3.83
N GLU A 135 4.36 -24.81 -3.39
CA GLU A 135 5.68 -25.44 -3.52
C GLU A 135 5.74 -26.75 -2.71
N TYR A 136 5.21 -26.77 -1.50
CA TYR A 136 5.16 -27.98 -0.67
C TYR A 136 4.22 -29.04 -1.24
N ALA A 137 3.05 -28.63 -1.76
CA ALA A 137 2.09 -29.50 -2.42
C ALA A 137 2.61 -30.10 -3.73
N SER A 138 3.54 -29.41 -4.40
CA SER A 138 4.18 -29.92 -5.63
C SER A 138 5.06 -31.17 -5.41
N ILE A 139 5.42 -31.50 -4.16
CA ILE A 139 6.26 -32.67 -3.87
C ILE A 139 5.42 -33.95 -3.99
N PRO A 140 5.73 -34.83 -4.97
CA PRO A 140 4.96 -36.04 -5.22
C PRO A 140 5.02 -37.02 -4.04
N ARG A 141 4.15 -38.04 -4.07
CA ARG A 141 4.04 -39.05 -3.01
C ARG A 141 5.34 -39.83 -2.75
N CYS A 142 6.29 -39.84 -3.69
CA CYS A 142 7.62 -40.42 -3.48
C CYS A 142 8.51 -39.61 -2.51
N GLY A 143 8.06 -38.45 -2.03
CA GLY A 143 8.66 -37.73 -0.89
C GLY A 143 9.73 -36.70 -1.25
N TYR A 144 10.10 -36.61 -2.53
CA TYR A 144 11.10 -35.65 -3.01
C TYR A 144 10.77 -35.14 -4.42
N LYS A 145 11.29 -33.96 -4.77
CA LYS A 145 11.26 -33.40 -6.12
C LYS A 145 12.67 -32.97 -6.54
N LYS A 146 12.97 -33.02 -7.84
CA LYS A 146 14.21 -32.47 -8.40
C LYS A 146 13.92 -31.07 -8.92
N THR A 147 14.63 -30.08 -8.41
CA THR A 147 14.48 -28.68 -8.79
C THR A 147 15.70 -28.23 -9.60
N GLY A 148 15.43 -27.60 -10.75
CA GLY A 148 16.44 -26.92 -11.57
C GLY A 148 17.26 -27.84 -12.49
N LYS A 149 18.14 -27.20 -13.27
CA LYS A 149 19.03 -27.85 -14.25
C LYS A 149 20.08 -28.75 -13.58
N ASP A 150 20.46 -28.41 -12.35
CA ASP A 150 21.45 -29.13 -11.54
C ASP A 150 20.87 -30.33 -10.78
N SER A 151 19.59 -30.66 -10.99
CA SER A 151 18.91 -31.81 -10.35
C SER A 151 18.98 -31.84 -8.82
N ARG A 152 18.98 -30.67 -8.16
CA ARG A 152 18.96 -30.59 -6.69
C ARG A 152 17.70 -31.24 -6.15
N ILE A 153 17.86 -32.17 -5.21
CA ILE A 153 16.74 -32.88 -4.58
C ILE A 153 16.22 -32.04 -3.40
N VAL A 154 14.94 -31.69 -3.43
CA VAL A 154 14.22 -31.04 -2.34
C VAL A 154 13.22 -32.03 -1.76
N THR A 155 13.17 -32.14 -0.43
CA THR A 155 12.25 -33.04 0.28
C THR A 155 11.32 -32.25 1.19
N LYS A 156 10.26 -32.91 1.67
CA LYS A 156 9.36 -32.33 2.69
C LYS A 156 10.06 -32.02 4.02
N HIS A 157 11.23 -32.62 4.26
CA HIS A 157 11.99 -32.52 5.51
C HIS A 157 13.20 -31.61 5.38
N ASP A 158 13.36 -30.92 4.25
CA ASP A 158 14.39 -29.91 4.10
C ASP A 158 14.14 -28.78 5.13
N ILE A 159 15.21 -28.32 5.78
CA ILE A 159 15.15 -27.40 6.92
C ILE A 159 14.44 -26.10 6.53
N LEU A 160 14.74 -25.56 5.34
CA LEU A 160 14.12 -24.33 4.86
C LEU A 160 12.64 -24.54 4.50
N MET A 161 12.32 -25.67 3.87
CA MET A 161 10.95 -26.02 3.49
C MET A 161 10.08 -26.22 4.72
N SER A 162 10.55 -27.03 5.69
CA SER A 162 9.81 -27.26 6.93
C SER A 162 9.66 -25.99 7.76
N SER A 163 10.68 -25.13 7.81
CA SER A 163 10.62 -23.88 8.57
C SER A 163 9.60 -22.88 8.02
N ARG A 164 9.51 -22.78 6.69
CA ARG A 164 8.52 -21.93 6.01
C ARG A 164 7.10 -22.48 6.20
N ILE A 165 6.92 -23.79 6.06
CA ILE A 165 5.62 -24.43 6.27
C ILE A 165 5.16 -24.35 7.72
N ASN A 166 6.07 -24.43 8.68
CA ASN A 166 5.74 -24.20 10.09
C ASN A 166 5.24 -22.78 10.34
N ALA A 167 5.83 -21.77 9.69
CA ALA A 167 5.35 -20.40 9.76
C ALA A 167 3.95 -20.26 9.16
N CYS A 168 3.67 -20.88 8.00
CA CYS A 168 2.33 -20.92 7.42
C CYS A 168 1.30 -21.53 8.40
N ARG A 169 1.67 -22.66 9.01
CA ARG A 169 0.79 -23.40 9.94
C ARG A 169 0.58 -22.69 11.28
N LEU A 170 1.47 -21.78 11.67
CA LEU A 170 1.35 -21.01 12.91
C LEU A 170 0.07 -20.15 12.91
N LEU A 171 -0.30 -19.61 11.75
CA LEU A 171 -1.51 -18.80 11.56
C LEU A 171 -2.80 -19.59 11.86
N GLN A 172 -2.73 -20.92 11.82
CA GLN A 172 -3.87 -21.82 12.04
C GLN A 172 -3.94 -22.35 13.49
N PHE A 173 -3.07 -21.91 14.40
CA PHE A 173 -3.07 -22.38 15.78
C PHE A 173 -4.28 -21.86 16.56
N PRO A 174 -5.07 -22.72 17.25
CA PRO A 174 -6.09 -22.26 18.19
C PRO A 174 -5.44 -21.77 19.50
N PRO A 175 -5.90 -20.71 20.20
CA PRO A 175 -7.05 -19.82 19.96
C PRO A 175 -6.77 -18.62 19.03
N GLY A 176 -5.89 -18.77 18.05
CA GLY A 176 -5.47 -17.72 17.12
C GLY A 176 -4.29 -16.94 17.70
N ILE A 177 -3.06 -17.34 17.36
CA ILE A 177 -1.87 -16.55 17.74
C ILE A 177 -1.78 -15.35 16.80
N HIS A 178 -1.90 -14.15 17.36
CA HIS A 178 -1.76 -12.91 16.62
C HIS A 178 -0.28 -12.75 16.23
N THR A 179 0.04 -13.12 14.99
CA THR A 179 1.42 -13.12 14.48
C THR A 179 1.81 -11.76 13.88
N GLY A 180 0.84 -10.84 13.74
CA GLY A 180 1.04 -9.52 13.12
C GLY A 180 0.97 -9.58 11.59
N ASP A 181 1.32 -8.46 10.94
CA ASP A 181 1.47 -8.41 9.50
C ASP A 181 2.81 -9.04 9.09
N THR A 182 2.72 -10.17 8.40
CA THR A 182 3.87 -10.88 7.84
C THR A 182 3.97 -10.73 6.32
N GLY A 183 3.17 -9.86 5.73
CA GLY A 183 3.23 -9.51 4.31
C GLY A 183 4.60 -8.99 3.93
N GLY A 184 5.19 -9.54 2.86
CA GLY A 184 6.48 -9.11 2.31
C GLY A 184 7.74 -9.76 2.90
N PHE A 185 7.65 -10.46 4.05
CA PHE A 185 8.83 -11.11 4.69
C PHE A 185 8.83 -12.64 4.50
N ASP A 186 10.02 -13.23 4.29
CA ASP A 186 10.21 -14.70 4.27
C ASP A 186 10.21 -15.28 5.68
N VAL A 187 9.05 -15.33 6.33
CA VAL A 187 8.95 -15.82 7.70
C VAL A 187 9.32 -17.30 7.78
N LYS A 188 10.31 -17.62 8.63
CA LYS A 188 10.79 -18.98 8.88
C LYS A 188 10.72 -19.27 10.36
N LEU A 189 10.18 -20.43 10.70
CA LEU A 189 10.02 -20.83 12.08
C LEU A 189 10.68 -22.18 12.34
N ASN A 190 11.66 -22.17 13.25
CA ASN A 190 12.39 -23.38 13.63
C ASN A 190 11.44 -24.44 14.21
N ASN A 191 11.62 -25.71 13.84
CA ASN A 191 10.87 -26.86 14.35
C ASN A 191 10.77 -26.88 15.90
N LYS A 192 11.85 -26.53 16.61
CA LYS A 192 11.83 -26.48 18.09
C LYS A 192 10.83 -25.45 18.61
N VAL A 193 10.82 -24.27 18.01
CA VAL A 193 9.93 -23.16 18.36
C VAL A 193 8.49 -23.51 17.99
N TYR A 194 8.28 -24.08 16.80
CA TYR A 194 6.96 -24.55 16.33
C TYR A 194 6.32 -25.52 17.32
N ASN A 195 7.08 -26.55 17.73
CA ASN A 195 6.59 -27.58 18.63
C ASN A 195 6.28 -27.04 20.03
N SER A 196 7.11 -26.11 20.53
CA SER A 196 6.86 -25.43 21.80
C SER A 196 5.56 -24.61 21.73
N LEU A 197 5.42 -23.76 20.71
CA LEU A 197 4.22 -22.96 20.47
C LEU A 197 2.97 -23.84 20.33
N LEU A 198 3.06 -24.94 19.59
CA LEU A 198 1.95 -25.88 19.39
C LEU A 198 1.50 -26.50 20.71
N THR A 199 2.46 -26.86 21.58
CA THR A 199 2.17 -27.43 22.90
C THR A 199 1.47 -26.41 23.78
N HIS A 200 1.96 -25.16 23.81
CA HIS A 200 1.35 -24.08 24.57
C HIS A 200 -0.05 -23.70 24.06
N SER A 201 -0.22 -23.60 22.74
CA SER A 201 -1.50 -23.33 22.07
C SER A 201 -2.55 -24.38 22.45
N ARG A 202 -2.22 -25.67 22.34
CA ARG A 202 -3.12 -26.77 22.73
C ARG A 202 -3.45 -26.76 24.22
N ALA A 203 -2.46 -26.49 25.07
CA ALA A 203 -2.66 -26.42 26.52
C ALA A 203 -3.57 -25.26 26.91
N GLN A 204 -3.41 -24.08 26.29
CA GLN A 204 -4.30 -22.95 26.49
C GLN A 204 -5.72 -23.24 26.00
N TYR A 205 -5.86 -23.75 24.77
CA TYR A 205 -7.15 -24.09 24.20
C TYR A 205 -7.91 -25.12 25.06
N SER A 206 -7.23 -26.14 25.60
CA SER A 206 -7.82 -27.10 26.52
C SER A 206 -8.34 -26.44 27.83
N LYS A 207 -7.55 -25.53 28.41
CA LYS A 207 -7.95 -24.77 29.62
C LYS A 207 -9.17 -23.89 29.36
N GLU A 208 -9.23 -23.24 28.21
CA GLU A 208 -10.38 -22.41 27.83
C GLU A 208 -11.65 -23.26 27.67
N ARG A 209 -11.57 -24.39 26.96
CA ARG A 209 -12.72 -25.29 26.81
C ARG A 209 -13.21 -25.87 28.13
N ALA A 210 -12.30 -26.17 29.06
CA ALA A 210 -12.66 -26.67 30.39
C ALA A 210 -13.44 -25.63 31.22
N LYS A 211 -13.15 -24.33 31.06
CA LYS A 211 -13.88 -23.24 31.73
C LYS A 211 -15.31 -23.05 31.21
N VAL A 212 -15.57 -23.44 29.95
CA VAL A 212 -16.87 -23.26 29.28
C VAL A 212 -17.82 -24.44 29.54
N SER A 213 -17.38 -25.51 30.21
CA SER A 213 -18.27 -26.61 30.59
C SER A 213 -19.32 -26.14 31.61
N PRO A 214 -20.64 -26.23 31.31
CA PRO A 214 -21.67 -25.78 32.22
C PRO A 214 -21.68 -26.67 33.47
N LYS A 215 -21.49 -26.06 34.65
CA LYS A 215 -21.71 -26.74 35.93
C LYS A 215 -23.16 -27.26 35.94
N SER A 216 -23.32 -28.58 35.98
CA SER A 216 -24.64 -29.21 36.10
C SER A 216 -25.34 -28.64 37.33
N LYS A 217 -26.53 -28.06 37.11
CA LYS A 217 -27.38 -27.52 38.17
C LYS A 217 -27.70 -28.66 39.13
N THR A 218 -27.10 -28.65 40.31
CA THR A 218 -27.53 -29.48 41.43
C THR A 218 -28.93 -29.02 41.84
N HIS A 219 -29.95 -29.82 41.53
CA HIS A 219 -31.30 -29.66 42.04
C HIS A 219 -31.27 -29.71 43.58
N SER A 220 -31.60 -28.61 44.25
CA SER A 220 -31.90 -28.62 45.68
C SER A 220 -33.30 -29.20 45.88
N LYS A 221 -33.39 -30.20 46.76
CA LYS A 221 -34.65 -30.64 47.37
C LYS A 221 -35.12 -29.61 48.39
#